data_AF-A0A4S8L033-F1
#
_entry.id   AF-A0A4S8L033-F1
#
_cell.length_a   1.000
_cell.length_b   1.000
_cell.length_c   1.000
_cell.angle_alpha   90.00
_cell.angle_beta   90.00
_cell.angle_gamma   90.00
#
_symmetry.space_group_name_H-M   'P 1'
#
loop_
_entity.id
_entity.type
_entity.pdbx_description
1 polymer ?
#
loop_
_entity_poly.entity_id
_entity_poly.type
_entity_poly.pdbx_seq_one_letter_code
_entity_poly.pdbx_strand_id
1 'polypeptide(L)'
;MTRKPICTTCYDELFTSDIPPNSPSSDMLHSSRTPSESDIPRIKQRLAESLADLAKYDAHIEGLMGIIVELQQKRTNLKKYVDEHRSLLSSMRRFPSEILGDIFGFCCSEYGLSVNRKTPPEDFQVSAPALILSQICSRWRDIVISSPSLWSRMTVNFTYPRVLRVTESDGPAIHVMLDALRVNFFFCTLEYINHHDSYSAP
;
A
#
# COMPACT_ATOMS: atom_id res chain seq x y z
N MET A 1 -7.08 26.09 7.86
CA MET A 1 -7.67 25.41 6.67
C MET A 1 -9.05 24.91 7.07
N THR A 2 -10.10 25.59 6.63
CA THR A 2 -11.50 25.24 6.90
C THR A 2 -11.89 24.04 6.03
N ARG A 3 -12.18 22.89 6.65
CA ARG A 3 -12.75 21.73 5.93
C ARG A 3 -14.16 22.11 5.47
N LYS A 4 -14.34 22.35 4.17
CA LYS A 4 -15.67 22.52 3.59
C LYS A 4 -16.43 21.19 3.72
N PRO A 5 -17.63 21.17 4.30
CA PRO A 5 -18.44 19.97 4.34
C PRO A 5 -18.84 19.54 2.92
N ILE A 6 -18.88 18.23 2.71
CA ILE A 6 -19.23 17.61 1.42
C ILE A 6 -20.71 17.87 1.07
N CYS A 7 -21.55 18.04 2.09
CA CYS A 7 -22.96 18.42 1.95
C CYS A 7 -23.36 19.31 3.14
N THR A 8 -23.89 20.50 2.88
CA THR A 8 -24.34 21.43 3.91
C THR A 8 -25.61 20.94 4.63
N THR A 9 -26.47 20.19 3.95
CA THR A 9 -27.69 19.62 4.52
C THR A 9 -27.41 18.47 5.48
N CYS A 10 -26.44 17.60 5.16
CA CYS A 10 -26.00 16.53 6.07
C CYS A 10 -25.17 17.06 7.25
N TYR A 11 -24.49 18.19 7.05
CA TYR A 11 -23.69 18.84 8.10
C TYR A 11 -24.58 19.38 9.23
N ASP A 12 -25.70 20.01 8.90
CA ASP A 12 -26.61 20.57 9.90
C ASP A 12 -27.40 19.47 10.66
N GLU A 13 -27.80 18.37 10.01
CA GLU A 13 -28.52 17.28 10.70
C GLU A 13 -27.65 16.43 11.63
N LEU A 14 -26.34 16.31 11.37
CA LEU A 14 -25.42 15.49 12.17
C LEU A 14 -24.89 16.20 13.43
N PHE A 15 -24.98 17.53 13.50
CA PHE A 15 -24.45 18.32 14.60
C PHE A 15 -25.49 18.79 15.62
N THR A 16 -26.79 18.65 15.34
CA THR A 16 -27.87 19.20 16.19
C THR A 16 -28.45 18.24 17.22
N SER A 17 -28.11 16.94 17.20
CA SER A 17 -28.57 16.00 18.23
C SER A 17 -27.45 15.78 19.25
N ASP A 18 -27.22 16.80 20.07
CA ASP A 18 -26.51 16.63 21.32
C ASP A 18 -27.24 15.55 22.12
N ILE A 19 -26.53 14.46 22.46
CA ILE A 19 -26.99 13.48 23.44
C ILE A 19 -27.50 14.28 24.64
N PRO A 20 -28.79 14.18 25.03
CA PRO A 20 -29.33 15.03 26.07
C PRO A 20 -28.48 14.83 27.34
N PRO A 21 -27.87 15.90 27.90
CA PRO A 21 -26.89 15.80 28.99
C PRO A 21 -27.49 15.21 30.29
N ASN A 22 -28.82 15.11 30.35
CA ASN A 22 -29.56 14.55 31.46
C ASN A 22 -30.25 13.24 31.02
N SER A 23 -29.47 12.18 30.82
CA SER A 23 -30.04 10.83 30.92
C SER A 23 -30.37 10.58 32.41
N PRO A 24 -31.65 10.38 32.79
CA PRO A 24 -32.05 10.09 34.15
C PRO A 24 -31.58 8.71 34.63
N SER A 25 -30.84 7.98 33.77
CA SER A 25 -30.27 6.68 34.08
C SER A 25 -28.92 6.76 34.79
N SER A 26 -28.22 7.91 34.84
CA SER A 26 -26.90 7.94 35.50
C SER A 26 -27.01 7.58 37.00
N ASP A 27 -28.00 8.13 37.70
CA ASP A 27 -28.28 7.82 39.11
C ASP A 27 -28.86 6.41 39.34
N MET A 28 -29.52 5.82 38.33
CA MET A 28 -30.06 4.46 38.41
C MET A 28 -29.04 3.37 38.06
N LEU A 29 -28.06 3.67 37.20
CA LEU A 29 -27.00 2.73 36.83
C LEU A 29 -25.99 2.53 37.97
N HIS A 30 -25.94 3.47 38.92
CA HIS A 30 -25.05 3.41 40.09
C HIS A 30 -25.77 3.16 41.43
N SER A 31 -27.09 3.01 41.45
CA SER A 31 -27.86 2.67 42.66
C SER A 31 -28.45 1.26 42.59
N SER A 32 -28.61 0.61 43.74
CA SER A 32 -29.26 -0.71 43.88
C SER A 32 -30.79 -0.67 43.70
N ARG A 33 -31.35 0.42 43.12
CA ARG A 33 -32.79 0.59 42.92
C ARG A 33 -33.25 -0.16 41.68
N THR A 34 -34.29 -0.97 41.85
CA THR A 34 -35.05 -1.55 40.73
C THR A 34 -35.98 -0.50 40.12
N PRO A 35 -36.14 -0.44 38.78
CA PRO A 35 -37.11 0.45 38.13
C PRO A 35 -38.53 0.20 38.64
N SER A 36 -39.27 1.27 38.93
CA SER A 36 -40.68 1.15 39.29
C SER A 36 -41.55 0.83 38.05
N GLU A 37 -42.78 0.36 38.25
CA GLU A 37 -43.71 0.08 37.14
C GLU A 37 -43.95 1.28 36.22
N SER A 38 -43.83 2.51 36.73
CA SER A 38 -43.95 3.74 35.93
C SER A 38 -42.65 4.14 35.23
N ASP A 39 -41.49 3.66 35.67
CA ASP A 39 -40.20 3.90 35.02
C ASP A 39 -39.99 3.02 33.78
N ILE A 40 -40.47 1.78 33.82
CA ILE A 40 -40.32 0.79 32.74
C ILE A 40 -40.81 1.32 31.38
N PRO A 41 -42.04 1.85 31.22
CA PRO A 41 -42.49 2.36 29.92
C PRO A 41 -41.68 3.56 29.44
N ARG A 42 -41.30 4.46 30.36
CA ARG A 42 -40.47 5.64 30.03
C ARG A 42 -39.07 5.26 29.55
N ILE A 43 -38.47 4.25 30.17
CA ILE A 43 -37.16 3.70 29.76
C ILE A 43 -37.29 3.01 28.39
N LYS A 44 -38.32 2.19 28.19
CA LYS A 44 -38.56 1.50 26.90
C LYS A 44 -38.76 2.48 25.75
N GLN A 45 -39.52 3.57 25.98
CA GLN A 45 -39.73 4.60 24.97
C GLN A 45 -38.41 5.27 24.57
N ARG A 46 -37.61 5.71 25.54
CA ARG A 46 -36.32 6.34 25.27
C ARG A 46 -35.34 5.40 24.58
N LEU A 47 -35.34 4.13 24.96
CA LEU A 47 -34.55 3.10 24.29
C LEU A 47 -34.98 2.96 22.82
N ALA A 48 -36.29 2.94 22.55
CA ALA A 48 -36.79 2.87 21.18
C ALA A 48 -36.40 4.10 20.35
N GLU A 49 -36.49 5.30 20.92
CA GLU A 49 -36.04 6.56 20.29
C GLU A 49 -34.53 6.52 19.99
N SER A 50 -33.72 6.10 20.97
CA SER A 50 -32.26 5.99 20.79
C SER A 50 -31.86 4.93 19.75
N LEU A 51 -32.58 3.81 19.69
CA LEU A 51 -32.35 2.78 18.67
C LEU A 51 -32.71 3.28 17.27
N ALA A 52 -33.76 4.09 17.15
CA ALA A 52 -34.13 4.72 15.87
C ALA A 52 -33.06 5.73 15.41
N ASP A 53 -32.51 6.53 16.33
CA ASP A 53 -31.42 7.46 16.03
C ASP A 53 -30.14 6.71 15.61
N LEU A 54 -29.78 5.62 16.30
CA LEU A 54 -28.65 4.77 15.90
C LEU A 54 -28.84 4.24 14.47
N ALA A 55 -30.02 3.69 14.15
CA ALA A 55 -30.30 3.20 12.80
C ALA A 55 -30.22 4.32 11.75
N LYS A 56 -30.64 5.55 12.08
CA LYS A 56 -30.48 6.72 11.22
C LYS A 56 -29.00 7.04 10.97
N TYR A 57 -28.17 7.04 12.01
CA TYR A 57 -26.74 7.31 11.88
C TYR A 57 -26.01 6.20 11.11
N ASP A 58 -26.35 4.94 11.32
CA ASP A 58 -25.80 3.82 10.56
C ASP A 58 -26.11 3.97 9.07
N ALA A 59 -27.36 4.30 8.71
CA ALA A 59 -27.74 4.57 7.32
C ALA A 59 -26.97 5.76 6.71
N HIS A 60 -26.74 6.82 7.49
CA HIS A 60 -25.92 7.96 7.04
C HIS A 60 -24.45 7.56 6.83
N ILE A 61 -23.89 6.75 7.73
CA ILE A 61 -22.52 6.23 7.61
C ILE A 61 -22.39 5.39 6.35
N GLU A 62 -23.31 4.44 6.11
CA GLU A 62 -23.31 3.61 4.91
C GLU A 62 -23.38 4.46 3.64
N GLY A 63 -24.26 5.46 3.60
CA GLY A 63 -24.37 6.38 2.47
C GLY A 63 -23.07 7.16 2.20
N LEU A 64 -22.46 7.72 3.25
CA LEU A 64 -21.19 8.46 3.12
C LEU A 64 -20.03 7.55 2.72
N MET A 65 -19.98 6.31 3.23
CA MET A 65 -19.00 5.31 2.81
C MET A 65 -19.16 4.98 1.32
N GLY A 66 -20.40 4.85 0.83
CA GLY A 66 -20.68 4.66 -0.60
C GLY A 66 -20.12 5.80 -1.45
N ILE A 67 -20.35 7.06 -1.04
CA ILE A 67 -19.80 8.24 -1.74
C ILE A 67 -18.27 8.23 -1.73
N ILE A 68 -17.65 7.86 -0.61
CA ILE A 68 -16.19 7.77 -0.50
C ILE A 68 -15.64 6.75 -1.50
N VAL A 69 -16.24 5.57 -1.58
CA VAL A 69 -15.85 4.51 -2.52
C VAL A 69 -15.97 5.00 -3.97
N GLU A 70 -17.08 5.65 -4.32
CA GLU A 70 -17.30 6.20 -5.66
C GLU A 70 -16.25 7.26 -6.02
N LEU A 71 -15.97 8.20 -5.11
CA LEU A 71 -14.98 9.25 -5.32
C LEU A 71 -13.55 8.68 -5.42
N GLN A 72 -13.23 7.68 -4.62
CA GLN A 72 -11.95 6.97 -4.72
C GLN A 72 -11.80 6.29 -6.09
N GLN A 73 -12.84 5.63 -6.59
CA GLN A 73 -12.82 5.03 -7.92
C GLN A 73 -12.63 6.08 -9.03
N LYS A 74 -13.40 7.18 -8.99
CA LYS A 74 -13.26 8.29 -9.95
C LYS A 74 -11.85 8.88 -9.91
N ARG A 75 -11.28 9.09 -8.72
CA ARG A 75 -9.91 9.57 -8.55
C ARG A 75 -8.89 8.61 -9.18
N THR A 76 -9.02 7.31 -8.93
CA THR A 76 -8.12 6.29 -9.49
C THR A 76 -8.17 6.29 -11.01
N ASN A 77 -9.39 6.31 -11.58
CA ASN A 77 -9.58 6.37 -13.04
C ASN A 77 -8.96 7.63 -13.66
N LEU A 78 -9.22 8.79 -13.05
CA LEU A 78 -8.67 10.06 -13.55
C LEU A 78 -7.15 10.12 -13.42
N LYS A 79 -6.59 9.58 -12.32
CA LYS A 79 -5.15 9.48 -12.15
C LYS A 79 -4.52 8.65 -13.26
N LYS A 80 -5.10 7.48 -13.57
CA LYS A 80 -4.65 6.64 -14.69
C LYS A 80 -4.66 7.42 -16.01
N TYR A 81 -5.76 8.09 -16.33
CA TYR A 81 -5.86 8.94 -17.53
C TYR A 81 -4.77 10.01 -17.58
N VAL A 82 -4.52 10.72 -16.46
CA VAL A 82 -3.46 11.75 -16.37
C VAL A 82 -2.08 11.13 -16.56
N ASP A 83 -1.79 10.00 -15.94
CA ASP A 83 -0.49 9.33 -16.03
C ASP A 83 -0.24 8.80 -17.46
N GLU A 84 -1.27 8.30 -18.15
CA GLU A 84 -1.21 7.95 -19.58
C GLU A 84 -0.86 9.17 -20.45
N HIS A 85 -1.49 10.32 -20.21
CA HIS A 85 -1.20 11.54 -20.97
C HIS A 85 0.18 12.14 -20.64
N ARG A 86 0.58 12.13 -19.36
CA ARG A 86 1.92 12.55 -18.96
C ARG A 86 2.99 11.69 -19.57
N SER A 87 2.75 10.38 -19.60
CA SER A 87 3.68 9.48 -20.27
C SER A 87 3.74 9.81 -21.76
N LEU A 88 2.63 10.17 -22.44
CA LEU A 88 2.61 10.54 -23.87
C LEU A 88 3.49 11.75 -24.15
N LEU A 89 3.48 12.71 -23.23
CA LEU A 89 4.29 13.93 -23.31
C LEU A 89 5.72 13.73 -22.81
N SER A 90 6.04 12.56 -22.24
CA SER A 90 7.39 12.29 -21.74
C SER A 90 8.40 12.24 -22.88
N SER A 91 9.45 13.06 -22.77
CA SER A 91 10.59 13.09 -23.67
C SER A 91 11.27 11.72 -23.82
N MET A 92 11.12 10.82 -22.84
CA MET A 92 11.66 9.46 -22.86
C MET A 92 11.09 8.57 -23.96
N ARG A 93 9.91 8.90 -24.53
CA ARG A 93 9.39 8.19 -25.71
C ARG A 93 10.11 8.55 -27.01
N ARG A 94 10.79 9.70 -27.05
CA ARG A 94 11.44 10.22 -28.28
C ARG A 94 12.81 9.60 -28.52
N PHE A 95 13.40 8.97 -27.51
CA PHE A 95 14.67 8.27 -27.67
C PHE A 95 14.46 6.92 -28.36
N PRO A 96 15.27 6.55 -29.36
CA PRO A 96 15.33 5.18 -29.87
C PRO A 96 15.71 4.19 -28.76
N SER A 97 15.28 2.93 -28.88
CA SER A 97 15.53 1.92 -27.85
C SER A 97 17.03 1.58 -27.75
N GLU A 98 17.74 1.70 -28.86
CA GLU A 98 19.19 1.52 -28.98
C GLU A 98 19.94 2.52 -28.10
N ILE A 99 19.59 3.81 -28.20
CA ILE A 99 20.22 4.88 -27.40
C ILE A 99 19.94 4.70 -25.91
N LEU A 100 18.72 4.29 -25.55
CA LEU A 100 18.38 3.96 -24.16
C LEU A 100 19.18 2.74 -23.67
N GLY A 101 19.35 1.72 -24.50
CA GLY A 101 20.18 0.55 -24.21
C GLY A 101 21.64 0.92 -23.96
N ASP A 102 22.22 1.80 -24.77
CA ASP A 102 23.58 2.31 -24.59
C ASP A 102 23.71 3.08 -23.26
N ILE A 103 22.76 3.98 -22.97
CA ILE A 103 22.71 4.71 -21.69
C ILE A 103 22.64 3.73 -20.51
N PHE A 104 21.78 2.71 -20.59
CA PHE A 104 21.68 1.70 -19.53
C PHE A 104 22.98 0.91 -19.40
N GLY A 105 23.65 0.61 -20.51
CA GLY A 105 24.98 0.01 -20.52
C GLY A 105 26.00 0.84 -19.76
N PHE A 106 25.98 2.18 -19.93
CA PHE A 106 26.80 3.08 -19.13
C PHE A 106 26.41 3.07 -17.64
N CYS A 107 25.11 3.11 -17.33
CA CYS A 107 24.62 3.08 -15.94
C CYS A 107 24.93 1.76 -15.21
N CYS A 108 24.96 0.64 -15.94
CA CYS A 108 25.26 -0.70 -15.43
C CYS A 108 26.71 -1.13 -15.71
N SER A 109 27.58 -0.19 -16.09
CA SER A 109 28.94 -0.49 -16.57
C SER A 109 29.81 -1.18 -15.54
N GLU A 110 29.66 -0.86 -14.25
CA GLU A 110 30.38 -1.55 -13.17
C GLU A 110 29.76 -2.90 -12.82
N TYR A 111 28.43 -2.93 -12.66
CA TYR A 111 27.62 -4.09 -12.35
C TYR A 111 26.13 -3.79 -12.64
N GLY A 112 25.35 -4.81 -13.00
CA GLY A 112 23.89 -4.76 -13.04
C GLY A 112 23.25 -4.98 -11.67
N LEU A 113 23.93 -5.73 -10.81
CA LEU A 113 23.57 -6.02 -9.43
C LEU A 113 24.83 -6.24 -8.58
N SER A 114 24.93 -5.58 -7.45
CA SER A 114 25.99 -5.74 -6.46
C SER A 114 25.39 -5.90 -5.08
N VAL A 115 25.79 -6.96 -4.38
CA VAL A 115 25.46 -7.20 -2.98
C VAL A 115 26.77 -7.23 -2.19
N ASN A 116 26.95 -6.26 -1.30
CA ASN A 116 28.14 -6.16 -0.47
C ASN A 116 27.75 -6.29 1.00
N ARG A 117 28.34 -7.24 1.72
CA ARG A 117 28.23 -7.27 3.17
C ARG A 117 29.11 -6.17 3.76
N LYS A 118 28.52 -5.28 4.55
CA LYS A 118 29.24 -4.28 5.35
C LYS A 118 29.70 -4.90 6.67
N THR A 119 30.62 -4.21 7.33
CA THR A 119 30.97 -4.45 8.74
C THR A 119 30.26 -3.36 9.56
N PRO A 120 29.38 -3.69 10.53
CA PRO A 120 29.13 -5.00 11.18
C PRO A 120 28.37 -6.03 10.32
N PRO A 121 28.48 -7.35 10.62
CA PRO A 121 28.08 -8.48 9.75
C PRO A 121 26.57 -8.62 9.46
N GLU A 122 25.74 -7.77 10.04
CA GLU A 122 24.28 -7.75 9.89
C GLU A 122 23.78 -6.85 8.75
N ASP A 123 24.65 -6.00 8.19
CA ASP A 123 24.26 -5.05 7.15
C ASP A 123 24.66 -5.51 5.74
N PHE A 124 23.67 -5.56 4.84
CA PHE A 124 23.88 -5.76 3.41
C PHE A 124 23.62 -4.45 2.65
N GLN A 125 24.55 -4.09 1.78
CA GLN A 125 24.36 -3.03 0.79
C GLN A 125 24.04 -3.67 -0.56
N VAL A 126 22.81 -3.48 -1.01
CA VAL A 126 22.37 -3.89 -2.35
C VAL A 126 22.35 -2.67 -3.26
N SER A 127 23.05 -2.76 -4.38
CA SER A 127 23.00 -1.78 -5.47
C SER A 127 22.58 -2.49 -6.74
N ALA A 128 21.45 -2.10 -7.32
CA ALA A 128 20.86 -2.82 -8.44
C ALA A 128 20.44 -1.86 -9.56
N PRO A 129 21.39 -1.23 -10.27
CA PRO A 129 21.07 -0.24 -11.30
C PRO A 129 20.15 -0.80 -12.39
N ALA A 130 20.34 -2.05 -12.83
CA ALA A 130 19.46 -2.67 -13.81
C ALA A 130 18.01 -2.79 -13.30
N LEU A 131 17.83 -3.19 -12.03
CA LEU A 131 16.50 -3.26 -11.40
C LEU A 131 15.90 -1.85 -11.26
N ILE A 132 16.66 -0.86 -10.82
CA ILE A 132 16.17 0.53 -10.67
C ILE A 132 15.67 1.06 -12.02
N LEU A 133 16.43 0.85 -13.10
CA LEU A 133 16.06 1.28 -14.46
C LEU A 133 14.75 0.59 -14.91
N SER A 134 14.58 -0.70 -14.59
CA SER A 134 13.38 -1.47 -14.94
C SER A 134 12.08 -1.02 -14.25
N GLN A 135 12.18 -0.18 -13.21
CA GLN A 135 11.02 0.34 -12.46
C GLN A 135 10.51 1.68 -12.97
N ILE A 136 11.20 2.32 -13.92
CA ILE A 136 10.84 3.67 -14.40
C ILE A 136 9.60 3.64 -15.29
N CYS A 137 9.57 2.76 -16.31
CA CYS A 137 8.40 2.54 -17.16
C CYS A 137 8.48 1.18 -17.87
N SER A 138 7.36 0.73 -18.45
CA SER A 138 7.29 -0.53 -19.20
C SER A 138 8.35 -0.62 -20.30
N ARG A 139 8.55 0.46 -21.07
CA ARG A 139 9.56 0.48 -22.13
C ARG A 139 11.00 0.29 -21.62
N TRP A 140 11.35 0.92 -20.49
CA TRP A 140 12.67 0.76 -19.89
C TRP A 140 12.86 -0.65 -19.38
N ARG A 141 11.80 -1.22 -18.79
CA ARG A 141 11.77 -2.63 -18.39
C ARG A 141 11.99 -3.58 -19.56
N ASP A 142 11.30 -3.36 -20.69
CA ASP A 142 11.43 -4.20 -21.88
C ASP A 142 12.86 -4.17 -22.41
N ILE A 143 13.49 -2.99 -22.48
CA ILE A 143 14.89 -2.84 -22.89
C ILE A 143 15.82 -3.55 -21.90
N VAL A 144 15.61 -3.36 -20.59
CA VAL A 144 16.45 -3.99 -19.56
C VAL A 144 16.34 -5.51 -19.60
N ILE A 145 15.13 -6.07 -19.78
CA ILE A 145 14.91 -7.52 -19.86
C ILE A 145 15.49 -8.09 -21.16
N SER A 146 15.32 -7.39 -22.29
CA SER A 146 15.83 -7.84 -23.60
C SER A 146 17.32 -7.59 -23.82
N SER A 147 18.02 -6.99 -22.86
CA SER A 147 19.46 -6.70 -22.93
C SER A 147 20.25 -7.56 -21.94
N PRO A 148 20.65 -8.81 -22.31
CA PRO A 148 21.45 -9.68 -21.45
C PRO A 148 22.76 -9.06 -20.96
N SER A 149 23.33 -8.14 -21.73
CA SER A 149 24.57 -7.43 -21.38
C SER A 149 24.47 -6.68 -20.05
N LEU A 150 23.30 -6.14 -19.70
CA LEU A 150 23.08 -5.40 -18.44
C LEU A 150 23.10 -6.30 -17.21
N TRP A 151 22.84 -7.59 -17.39
CA TRP A 151 22.81 -8.60 -16.33
C TRP A 151 24.07 -9.44 -16.27
N SER A 152 25.00 -9.26 -17.22
CA SER A 152 26.22 -10.06 -17.32
C SER A 152 27.21 -9.86 -16.17
N ARG A 153 27.11 -8.72 -15.46
CA ARG A 153 28.01 -8.34 -14.37
C ARG A 153 27.26 -8.27 -13.05
N MET A 154 27.19 -9.39 -12.35
CA MET A 154 26.65 -9.46 -10.98
C MET A 154 27.77 -9.78 -10.00
N THR A 155 27.84 -9.03 -8.90
CA THR A 155 28.89 -9.24 -7.88
C THR A 155 28.27 -9.47 -6.51
N VAL A 156 28.73 -10.50 -5.81
CA VAL A 156 28.40 -10.72 -4.40
C VAL A 156 29.69 -10.76 -3.61
N ASN A 157 29.93 -9.74 -2.79
CA ASN A 157 31.14 -9.63 -2.00
C ASN A 157 30.82 -9.89 -0.52
N PHE A 158 31.33 -11.01 -0.02
CA PHE A 158 31.35 -11.32 1.39
C PHE A 158 32.69 -10.88 1.97
N THR A 159 32.73 -9.68 2.55
CA THR A 159 33.87 -9.29 3.37
C THR A 159 33.77 -10.07 4.68
N TYR A 160 34.42 -11.22 4.74
CA TYR A 160 34.65 -11.88 6.01
C TYR A 160 35.81 -11.15 6.69
N PRO A 161 35.68 -10.70 7.95
CA PRO A 161 36.87 -10.45 8.74
C PRO A 161 37.64 -11.77 8.76
N ARG A 162 38.89 -11.77 8.27
CA ARG A 162 39.81 -12.92 8.38
C ARG A 162 39.98 -13.25 9.86
N VAL A 163 39.12 -14.10 10.39
CA VAL A 163 39.40 -14.92 11.55
C VAL A 163 39.46 -16.34 11.03
N LEU A 164 40.65 -16.74 10.57
CA LEU A 164 40.98 -18.15 10.43
C LEU A 164 40.95 -18.76 11.84
N ARG A 165 39.79 -19.25 12.26
CA ARG A 165 39.68 -20.35 13.20
C ARG A 165 38.73 -21.34 12.57
N VAL A 166 39.31 -22.39 11.99
CA VAL A 166 38.59 -23.62 11.66
C VAL A 166 38.02 -24.16 12.97
N THR A 167 36.72 -24.07 13.13
CA THR A 167 35.97 -25.07 13.88
C THR A 167 34.76 -25.42 13.04
N GLU A 168 34.65 -26.71 12.74
CA GLU A 168 33.50 -27.34 12.10
C GLU A 168 32.19 -26.88 12.72
N SER A 169 31.13 -26.94 11.92
CA SER A 169 29.75 -26.55 12.24
C SER A 169 29.44 -25.08 11.90
N ASP A 170 28.86 -24.87 10.71
CA ASP A 170 27.46 -24.44 10.59
C ASP A 170 27.18 -23.88 9.19
N GLY A 171 26.40 -24.64 8.42
CA GLY A 171 25.61 -24.07 7.34
C GLY A 171 24.40 -23.35 7.94
N PRO A 172 24.25 -22.04 7.68
CA PRO A 172 22.93 -21.54 7.26
C PRO A 172 22.99 -20.42 6.20
N ALA A 173 24.17 -20.06 5.67
CA ALA A 173 24.31 -18.88 4.81
C ALA A 173 23.58 -18.97 3.46
N ILE A 174 23.42 -20.18 2.91
CA ILE A 174 22.77 -20.40 1.60
C ILE A 174 21.24 -20.25 1.71
N HIS A 175 20.64 -20.63 2.84
CA HIS A 175 19.20 -20.57 3.04
C HIS A 175 18.69 -19.12 3.17
N VAL A 176 19.43 -18.28 3.89
CA VAL A 176 19.11 -16.84 4.01
C VAL A 176 19.24 -16.12 2.66
N MET A 177 20.15 -16.58 1.79
CA MET A 177 20.36 -16.01 0.46
C MET A 177 19.21 -16.31 -0.51
N LEU A 178 18.61 -17.51 -0.44
CA LEU A 178 17.41 -17.86 -1.21
C LEU A 178 16.16 -17.13 -0.70
N ASP A 179 16.05 -16.87 0.60
CA ASP A 179 14.92 -16.12 1.15
C ASP A 179 15.00 -14.62 0.80
N ALA A 180 16.18 -14.02 0.82
CA ALA A 180 16.38 -12.63 0.37
C ALA A 180 16.12 -12.45 -1.14
N LEU A 181 16.41 -13.47 -1.96
CA LEU A 181 16.07 -13.47 -3.39
C LEU A 181 14.59 -13.77 -3.65
N ARG A 182 13.94 -14.60 -2.82
CA ARG A 182 12.50 -14.91 -2.92
C ARG A 182 11.60 -13.73 -2.59
N VAL A 183 11.97 -12.89 -1.62
CA VAL A 183 11.17 -11.71 -1.23
C VAL A 183 11.09 -10.67 -2.36
N ASN A 184 12.10 -10.58 -3.25
CA ASN A 184 12.06 -9.69 -4.42
C ASN A 184 11.52 -10.34 -5.70
N PHE A 185 11.52 -11.67 -5.80
CA PHE A 185 10.93 -12.36 -6.95
C PHE A 185 9.39 -12.42 -6.86
N PHE A 186 8.84 -12.49 -5.65
CA PHE A 186 7.40 -12.64 -5.43
C PHE A 186 6.56 -11.40 -5.79
N PHE A 187 7.16 -10.20 -5.72
CA PHE A 187 6.46 -8.96 -6.13
C PHE A 187 6.41 -8.78 -7.66
N CYS A 188 7.31 -9.39 -8.44
CA CYS A 188 7.32 -9.27 -9.90
C CYS A 188 6.36 -10.24 -10.61
N THR A 189 6.02 -11.38 -10.01
CA THR A 189 5.07 -12.34 -10.62
C THR A 189 3.60 -12.05 -10.30
N LEU A 190 3.29 -11.36 -9.20
CA LEU A 190 1.90 -11.09 -8.80
C LEU A 190 1.21 -9.99 -9.63
N GLU A 191 1.95 -9.04 -10.22
CA GLU A 191 1.37 -8.10 -11.21
C GLU A 191 1.19 -8.73 -12.60
N TYR A 192 1.94 -9.79 -12.93
CA TYR A 192 1.80 -10.50 -14.21
C TYR A 192 0.62 -11.48 -14.21
N ILE A 193 0.29 -12.12 -13.07
CA ILE A 193 -0.86 -13.05 -12.98
C ILE A 193 -2.20 -12.28 -12.96
N ASN A 194 -2.28 -11.16 -12.25
CA ASN A 194 -3.56 -10.42 -12.14
C ASN A 194 -3.97 -9.68 -13.43
N HIS A 195 -3.03 -9.40 -14.35
CA HIS A 195 -3.36 -8.70 -15.59
C HIS A 195 -3.68 -9.66 -16.76
N HIS A 196 -3.38 -10.96 -16.63
CA HIS A 196 -3.59 -11.94 -17.70
C HIS A 196 -4.90 -12.74 -17.57
N ASP A 197 -5.54 -12.74 -16.40
CA ASP A 197 -6.84 -13.41 -16.17
C ASP A 197 -8.06 -12.54 -16.52
N SER A 198 -7.87 -11.24 -16.83
CA SER A 198 -8.99 -10.35 -17.18
C SER A 198 -9.36 -10.34 -18.67
N TYR A 199 -8.64 -11.09 -19.52
CA TYR A 199 -8.80 -11.08 -20.98
C TYR A 199 -9.08 -12.46 -21.61
N SER A 200 -9.51 -13.45 -20.83
CA SER A 200 -9.95 -14.74 -21.39
C SER A 200 -11.14 -15.31 -20.66
N ALA A 201 -12.35 -15.00 -21.15
CA ALA A 201 -13.44 -15.94 -21.45
C ALA A 201 -14.74 -15.16 -21.73
N PRO A 202 -15.66 -15.77 -22.49
CA PRO A 202 -15.97 -15.48 -23.90
C PRO A 202 -16.86 -14.25 -24.14
#